data_AF-A0A9D4ZDJ9-F1
#
_entry.id   AF-A0A9D4ZDJ9-F1
#
_cell.length_a   1.000
_cell.length_b   1.000
_cell.length_c   1.000
_cell.angle_alpha   90.00
_cell.angle_beta   90.00
_cell.angle_gamma   90.00
#
_symmetry.space_group_name_H-M   'P 1'
#
loop_
_entity.id
_entity.type
_entity.pdbx_description
1 polymer ?
#
loop_
_entity_poly.entity_id
_entity_poly.type
_entity_poly.pdbx_seq_one_letter_code
_entity_poly.pdbx_strand_id
1 'polypeptide(L)'
;MPTTSLGSPASHASVQFLNSVLSQRGPNALPYEENVKFTIRSHLVNLLEEFPSLQVKTETFTHNDGKACNLLQVDGTIPMYYLEVMYNIPVTFWLLEDYPKNPPRVFVTPTRDMIIKRPHRHVDPSGIHHYIRSLLAYIKI
;
A
#
# COMPACT_ATOMS: atom_id res chain seq x y z
N MET A 1 29.11 2.18 20.80
CA MET A 1 29.15 1.93 19.34
C MET A 1 27.73 2.05 18.82
N PRO A 2 27.40 3.00 17.93
CA PRO A 2 26.10 2.98 17.28
C PRO A 2 26.12 1.88 16.21
N THR A 3 25.26 0.88 16.37
CA THR A 3 24.95 -0.10 15.34
C THR A 3 24.20 0.59 14.22
N THR A 4 24.89 0.90 13.12
CA THR A 4 24.27 1.29 11.86
C THR A 4 23.48 0.08 11.36
N SER A 5 22.16 0.08 11.53
CA SER A 5 21.30 -0.90 10.88
C SER A 5 21.45 -0.73 9.37
N LEU A 6 22.18 -1.64 8.73
CA LEU A 6 22.23 -1.76 7.27
C LEU A 6 20.80 -2.01 6.79
N GLY A 7 20.13 -0.95 6.32
CA GLY A 7 18.88 -1.08 5.61
C GLY A 7 19.07 -2.05 4.45
N SER A 8 18.09 -2.91 4.21
CA SER A 8 18.11 -3.83 3.08
C SER A 8 18.37 -3.04 1.77
N PRO A 9 19.18 -3.54 0.82
CA PRO A 9 19.40 -2.87 -0.46
C PRO A 9 18.08 -2.56 -1.21
N ALA A 10 17.02 -3.36 -0.97
CA ALA A 10 15.68 -3.11 -1.50
C ALA A 10 15.01 -1.84 -0.90
N SER A 11 15.28 -1.50 0.37
CA SER A 11 14.75 -0.28 0.98
C SER A 11 15.45 0.96 0.43
N HIS A 12 16.75 0.88 0.13
CA HIS A 12 17.48 2.00 -0.47
C HIS A 12 16.97 2.33 -1.89
N ALA A 13 16.75 1.32 -2.73
CA ALA A 13 16.18 1.50 -4.06
C ALA A 13 14.77 2.12 -3.99
N SER A 14 13.95 1.67 -3.04
CA SER A 14 12.60 2.21 -2.83
C SER A 14 12.61 3.68 -2.38
N VAL A 15 13.54 4.05 -1.48
CA VAL A 15 13.71 5.45 -1.06
C VAL A 15 14.15 6.33 -2.22
N GLN A 16 15.10 5.87 -3.05
CA GLN A 16 15.52 6.60 -4.24
C GLN A 16 14.39 6.79 -5.25
N PHE A 17 13.62 5.72 -5.50
CA PHE A 17 12.43 5.77 -6.33
C PHE A 17 11.43 6.81 -5.83
N LEU A 18 11.07 6.76 -4.54
CA LEU A 18 10.13 7.70 -3.92
C LEU A 18 10.59 9.15 -4.04
N ASN A 19 11.87 9.42 -3.79
CA ASN A 19 12.44 10.75 -3.96
C ASN A 19 12.33 11.24 -5.41
N SER A 20 12.58 10.35 -6.38
CA SER A 20 12.47 10.68 -7.80
C SER A 20 11.03 11.03 -8.18
N VAL A 21 10.06 10.15 -7.92
CA VAL A 21 8.68 10.35 -8.37
C VAL A 21 7.96 11.48 -7.64
N LEU A 22 8.22 11.69 -6.35
CA LEU A 22 7.60 12.79 -5.60
C LEU A 22 8.18 14.16 -5.97
N SER A 23 9.40 14.21 -6.49
CA SER A 23 10.03 15.47 -6.95
C SER A 23 9.70 15.85 -8.40
N GLN A 24 9.03 14.97 -9.16
CA GLN A 24 8.60 15.25 -10.52
C GLN A 24 7.64 16.45 -10.56
N ARG A 25 7.74 17.22 -11.66
CA ARG A 25 6.94 18.42 -11.92
C ARG A 25 6.34 18.36 -13.33
N GLY A 26 5.31 19.18 -13.56
CA GLY A 26 4.65 19.28 -14.86
C GLY A 26 3.72 18.08 -15.12
N PRO A 27 3.54 17.64 -16.38
CA PRO A 27 2.53 16.66 -16.75
C PRO A 27 2.76 15.26 -16.17
N ASN A 28 3.99 14.97 -15.71
CA ASN A 28 4.35 13.70 -15.09
C ASN A 28 4.24 13.74 -13.55
N ALA A 29 3.90 14.88 -12.97
CA ALA A 29 3.79 15.01 -11.52
C ALA A 29 2.62 14.18 -10.99
N LEU A 30 2.86 13.48 -9.89
CA LEU A 30 1.79 12.82 -9.16
C LEU A 30 0.83 13.87 -8.56
N PRO A 31 -0.47 13.58 -8.52
CA PRO A 31 -1.52 14.53 -8.09
C PRO A 31 -1.58 14.66 -6.55
N TYR A 32 -0.44 14.84 -5.90
CA TYR A 32 -0.34 15.08 -4.45
C TYR A 32 0.07 16.51 -4.17
N GLU A 33 -0.54 17.11 -3.15
CA GLU A 33 -0.17 18.44 -2.66
C GLU A 33 1.29 18.47 -2.17
N GLU A 34 1.99 19.57 -2.40
CA GLU A 34 3.43 19.64 -2.13
C GLU A 34 3.74 19.44 -0.64
N ASN A 35 2.87 19.94 0.24
CA ASN A 35 3.00 19.85 1.69
C ASN A 35 2.84 18.43 2.23
N VAL A 36 2.20 17.50 1.50
CA VAL A 36 1.99 16.11 1.96
C VAL A 36 3.02 15.12 1.44
N LYS A 37 3.82 15.49 0.43
CA LYS A 37 4.79 14.59 -0.21
C LYS A 37 5.81 14.01 0.78
N PHE A 38 6.27 14.83 1.74
CA PHE A 38 7.18 14.35 2.79
C PHE A 38 6.54 13.28 3.67
N THR A 39 5.28 13.49 4.05
CA THR A 39 4.48 12.53 4.85
C THR A 39 4.24 11.24 4.08
N ILE A 40 3.84 11.32 2.80
CA ILE A 40 3.68 10.16 1.91
C ILE A 40 4.97 9.33 1.88
N ARG A 41 6.11 9.98 1.65
CA ARG A 41 7.41 9.32 1.63
C ARG A 41 7.68 8.59 2.94
N SER A 42 7.51 9.27 4.08
CA SER A 42 7.77 8.68 5.40
C SER A 42 6.89 7.47 5.66
N HIS A 43 5.59 7.54 5.32
CA HIS A 43 4.66 6.43 5.54
C HIS A 43 5.02 5.22 4.67
N LEU A 44 5.38 5.45 3.40
CA LEU A 44 5.76 4.37 2.49
C LEU A 44 7.10 3.73 2.87
N VAL A 45 8.10 4.51 3.27
CA VAL A 45 9.37 3.96 3.75
C VAL A 45 9.15 3.05 4.97
N ASN A 46 8.41 3.53 5.96
CA ASN A 46 8.10 2.73 7.16
C ASN A 46 7.35 1.43 6.79
N LEU A 47 6.39 1.50 5.86
CA LEU A 47 5.64 0.34 5.40
C LEU A 47 6.53 -0.71 4.71
N LEU A 48 7.46 -0.26 3.86
CA LEU A 48 8.38 -1.15 3.12
C LEU A 48 9.47 -1.73 4.03
N GLU A 49 9.85 -1.02 5.10
CA GLU A 49 10.74 -1.56 6.14
C GLU A 49 10.03 -2.63 6.99
N GLU A 50 8.75 -2.44 7.30
CA GLU A 50 7.94 -3.41 8.05
C GLU A 50 7.63 -4.66 7.21
N PHE A 51 7.37 -4.51 5.91
CA PHE A 51 7.02 -5.60 5.01
C PHE A 51 7.91 -5.62 3.75
N PRO A 52 9.06 -6.32 3.80
CA PRO A 52 10.03 -6.34 2.70
C PRO A 52 9.55 -6.97 1.39
N SER A 53 8.45 -7.73 1.43
CA SER A 53 7.79 -8.28 0.23
C SER A 53 6.93 -7.27 -0.52
N LEU A 54 6.69 -6.09 0.05
CA LEU A 54 5.99 -5.01 -0.62
C LEU A 54 6.95 -4.25 -1.54
N GLN A 55 6.42 -3.77 -2.65
CA GLN A 55 7.12 -2.92 -3.61
C GLN A 55 6.25 -1.70 -3.90
N VAL A 56 6.90 -0.55 -4.05
CA VAL A 56 6.23 0.69 -4.45
C VAL A 56 6.48 0.97 -5.93
N LYS A 57 5.44 1.40 -6.64
CA LYS A 57 5.50 1.78 -8.05
C LYS A 57 4.49 2.89 -8.36
N THR A 58 4.58 3.44 -9.56
CA THR A 58 3.56 4.34 -10.10
C THR A 58 2.72 3.57 -11.10
N GLU A 59 1.39 3.66 -10.96
CA GLU A 59 0.46 3.04 -11.89
C GLU A 59 -0.74 3.94 -12.19
N THR A 60 -1.38 3.70 -13.34
CA THR A 60 -2.60 4.37 -13.76
C THR A 60 -3.80 3.79 -13.02
N PHE A 61 -4.40 4.60 -12.16
CA PHE A 61 -5.66 4.31 -11.49
C PHE A 61 -6.83 4.83 -12.32
N THR A 62 -7.83 3.98 -12.57
CA THR A 62 -9.07 4.38 -13.24
C THR A 62 -10.18 4.54 -12.20
N HIS A 63 -10.68 5.76 -12.04
CA HIS A 63 -11.80 6.08 -11.18
C HIS A 63 -13.12 5.55 -11.77
N ASN A 64 -14.14 5.44 -10.92
CA ASN A 64 -15.45 4.95 -11.32
C ASN A 64 -16.15 5.85 -12.36
N ASP A 65 -15.73 7.11 -12.48
CA ASP A 65 -16.22 8.06 -13.48
C ASP A 65 -15.48 7.95 -14.84
N GLY A 66 -14.56 6.99 -14.97
CA GLY A 66 -13.76 6.76 -16.17
C GLY A 66 -12.51 7.62 -16.29
N LYS A 67 -12.25 8.52 -15.33
CA LYS A 67 -11.00 9.31 -15.33
C LYS A 67 -9.83 8.44 -14.89
N ALA A 68 -8.70 8.61 -15.57
CA ALA A 68 -7.46 7.94 -15.25
C ALA A 68 -6.43 8.93 -14.70
N CYS A 69 -5.71 8.55 -13.66
CA CYS A 69 -4.60 9.33 -13.10
C CYS A 69 -3.46 8.41 -12.66
N ASN A 70 -2.22 8.89 -12.75
CA ASN A 70 -1.06 8.16 -12.25
C ASN A 70 -0.93 8.38 -10.74
N LEU A 71 -0.93 7.30 -9.97
CA LEU A 71 -0.85 7.30 -8.52
C LEU A 71 0.28 6.40 -8.02
N LEU A 72 0.67 6.59 -6.77
CA LEU A 72 1.50 5.61 -6.07
C LEU A 72 0.64 4.38 -5.72
N GLN A 73 1.18 3.23 -6.10
CA GLN A 73 0.68 1.91 -5.72
C GLN A 73 1.75 1.20 -4.92
N VAL A 74 1.34 0.47 -3.88
CA VAL A 74 2.17 -0.53 -3.22
C VAL A 74 1.55 -1.90 -3.42
N ASP A 75 2.32 -2.87 -3.89
CA ASP A 75 1.85 -4.24 -4.10
C ASP A 75 2.82 -5.26 -3.52
N GLY A 76 2.30 -6.42 -3.15
CA GLY A 76 3.08 -7.53 -2.63
C GLY A 76 2.28 -8.34 -1.64
N THR A 77 2.96 -8.97 -0.68
CA THR A 77 2.31 -9.78 0.35
C THR A 77 2.54 -9.26 1.76
N ILE A 78 1.60 -9.50 2.66
CA ILE A 78 1.76 -9.25 4.09
C ILE A 78 1.55 -10.57 4.86
N PRO A 79 2.42 -10.93 5.82
CA PRO A 79 2.23 -12.09 6.67
C PRO A 79 1.06 -11.90 7.64
N MET A 80 0.22 -12.91 7.79
CA MET A 80 -0.92 -12.95 8.71
C MET A 80 -1.02 -14.34 9.34
N TYR A 81 -1.20 -14.39 10.66
CA TYR A 81 -1.36 -15.65 11.39
C TYR A 81 -2.83 -16.04 11.54
N TYR A 82 -3.18 -17.22 11.06
CA TYR A 82 -4.49 -17.82 11.23
C TYR A 82 -4.37 -19.26 11.69
N LEU A 83 -5.03 -19.60 12.81
CA LEU A 83 -4.93 -20.91 13.46
C LEU A 83 -3.47 -21.38 13.61
N GLU A 84 -2.61 -20.47 14.10
CA GLU A 84 -1.17 -20.71 14.31
C GLU A 84 -0.35 -20.94 13.03
N VAL A 85 -0.96 -20.85 11.84
CA VAL A 85 -0.30 -20.93 10.55
C VAL A 85 -0.13 -19.53 9.97
N MET A 86 1.07 -19.23 9.45
CA MET A 86 1.35 -17.96 8.77
C MET A 86 0.99 -18.06 7.29
N TYR A 87 0.16 -17.12 6.83
CA TYR A 87 -0.24 -16.96 5.43
C TYR A 87 0.31 -15.64 4.88
N ASN A 88 0.80 -15.66 3.65
CA ASN A 88 1.20 -14.45 2.93
C ASN A 88 0.02 -13.96 2.09
N ILE A 89 -0.58 -12.84 2.48
CA ILE A 89 -1.78 -12.30 1.86
C ILE A 89 -1.39 -11.31 0.77
N PRO A 90 -1.76 -11.54 -0.51
CA PRO A 90 -1.54 -10.57 -1.57
C PRO A 90 -2.40 -9.33 -1.35
N VAL A 91 -1.75 -8.18 -1.29
CA VAL A 91 -2.38 -6.87 -1.06
C VAL A 91 -1.92 -5.85 -2.09
N THR A 92 -2.80 -4.91 -2.39
CA THR A 92 -2.52 -3.75 -3.23
C THR A 92 -3.06 -2.50 -2.56
N PHE A 93 -2.20 -1.54 -2.28
CA PHE A 93 -2.54 -0.24 -1.72
C PHE A 93 -2.48 0.81 -2.82
N TRP A 94 -3.51 1.64 -2.92
CA TRP A 94 -3.54 2.81 -3.78
C TRP A 94 -3.60 4.07 -2.91
N LEU A 95 -2.63 4.96 -3.10
CA LEU A 95 -2.62 6.26 -2.45
C LEU A 95 -3.34 7.25 -3.36
N LEU A 96 -4.58 7.58 -3.01
CA LEU A 96 -5.38 8.56 -3.74
C LEU A 96 -4.89 9.99 -3.52
N GLU A 97 -5.35 10.90 -4.38
CA GLU A 97 -4.98 12.31 -4.45
C GLU A 97 -5.18 13.07 -3.12
N ASP A 98 -6.16 12.62 -2.32
CA ASP A 98 -6.53 13.22 -1.04
C ASP A 98 -5.75 12.67 0.16
N TYR A 99 -4.82 11.74 -0.05
CA TYR A 99 -3.95 11.24 1.00
C TYR A 99 -3.07 12.37 1.59
N PRO A 100 -2.88 12.44 2.92
CA PRO A 100 -3.31 11.51 3.97
C PRO A 100 -4.66 11.85 4.61
N LYS A 101 -5.44 12.81 4.08
CA LYS A 101 -6.75 13.15 4.65
C LYS A 101 -7.68 11.94 4.62
N ASN A 102 -7.61 11.17 3.54
CA ASN A 102 -8.21 9.85 3.45
C ASN A 102 -7.13 8.76 3.43
N PRO A 103 -7.44 7.58 4.01
CA PRO A 103 -6.54 6.44 4.00
C PRO A 103 -6.41 5.83 2.58
N PRO A 104 -5.37 5.02 2.33
CA PRO A 104 -5.20 4.41 1.02
C PRO A 104 -6.33 3.40 0.76
N ARG A 105 -6.72 3.24 -0.51
CA ARG A 105 -7.61 2.12 -0.89
C ARG A 105 -6.80 0.83 -0.88
N VAL A 106 -7.29 -0.16 -0.15
CA VAL A 106 -6.64 -1.48 -0.07
C VAL A 106 -7.50 -2.53 -0.75
N PHE A 107 -6.88 -3.31 -1.61
CA PHE A 107 -7.45 -4.47 -2.25
C PHE A 107 -6.70 -5.71 -1.80
N VAL A 108 -7.43 -6.78 -1.54
CA VAL A 108 -6.88 -8.11 -1.28
C VAL A 108 -7.19 -8.95 -2.50
N THR A 109 -6.18 -9.63 -3.04
CA THR A 109 -6.37 -10.60 -4.12
C THR A 109 -6.37 -12.00 -3.51
N PRO A 110 -7.52 -12.68 -3.40
CA PRO A 110 -7.56 -14.04 -2.85
C PRO A 110 -6.75 -14.96 -3.77
N THR A 111 -5.87 -15.78 -3.20
CA THR A 111 -5.32 -16.92 -3.93
C THR A 111 -6.42 -17.98 -4.12
N ARG A 112 -6.22 -18.95 -5.01
CA ARG A 112 -7.24 -19.97 -5.36
C ARG A 112 -7.80 -20.72 -4.14
N ASP A 113 -7.03 -20.82 -3.06
CA ASP A 113 -7.40 -21.51 -1.83
C ASP A 113 -7.96 -20.56 -0.74
N MET A 114 -8.01 -19.25 -0.99
CA MET A 114 -8.54 -18.26 -0.05
C MET A 114 -10.05 -18.08 -0.21
N ILE A 115 -10.80 -18.50 0.80
CA ILE A 115 -12.23 -18.22 0.91
C ILE A 115 -12.42 -16.97 1.77
N ILE A 116 -12.97 -15.90 1.20
CA ILE A 116 -13.41 -14.74 1.97
C ILE A 116 -14.69 -15.12 2.73
N LYS A 117 -14.64 -15.22 4.06
CA LYS A 117 -15.82 -15.51 4.89
C LYS A 117 -16.86 -14.38 4.81
N ARG A 118 -18.08 -14.71 4.38
CA ARG A 118 -19.28 -13.87 4.45
C ARG A 118 -20.23 -14.38 5.54
N PRO A 119 -21.08 -13.53 6.18
CA PRO A 119 -21.20 -12.07 6.05
C PRO A 119 -20.42 -11.33 7.16
N HIS A 120 -19.69 -10.27 6.81
CA HIS A 120 -19.00 -9.44 7.81
C HIS A 120 -19.31 -7.95 7.64
N ARG A 121 -19.58 -7.26 8.75
CA ARG A 121 -20.15 -5.90 8.86
C ARG A 121 -19.37 -4.78 8.15
N HIS A 122 -18.15 -5.03 7.72
CA HIS A 122 -17.25 -4.02 7.14
C HIS A 122 -16.72 -4.39 5.75
N VAL A 123 -17.25 -5.44 5.11
CA VAL A 123 -16.86 -5.87 3.77
C VAL A 123 -18.04 -5.73 2.82
N ASP A 124 -18.01 -4.67 2.01
CA ASP A 124 -18.86 -4.57 0.83
C ASP A 124 -18.29 -5.50 -0.27
N PRO A 125 -19.09 -6.07 -1.20
CA PRO A 125 -18.61 -6.97 -2.25
C PRO A 125 -17.53 -6.37 -3.17
N SER A 126 -17.29 -5.06 -3.08
CA SER A 126 -16.26 -4.29 -3.79
C SER A 126 -14.86 -4.36 -3.16
N GLY A 127 -14.71 -4.84 -1.91
CA GLY A 127 -13.40 -5.11 -1.28
C GLY A 127 -12.66 -3.91 -0.68
N ILE A 128 -13.24 -2.70 -0.65
CA ILE A 128 -12.56 -1.46 -0.23
C ILE A 128 -12.43 -1.39 1.31
N HIS A 129 -11.21 -1.15 1.82
CA HIS A 129 -10.93 -0.94 3.24
C HIS A 129 -10.12 0.32 3.53
N HIS A 130 -10.38 0.94 4.68
CA HIS A 130 -9.85 2.24 5.10
C HIS A 130 -8.72 2.18 6.16
N TYR A 131 -8.37 1.03 6.76
CA TYR A 131 -7.30 0.96 7.78
C TYR A 131 -6.53 -0.37 7.79
N ILE A 132 -5.20 -0.30 7.66
CA ILE A 132 -4.27 -1.46 7.54
C ILE A 132 -4.25 -2.34 8.80
N ARG A 133 -4.16 -1.75 10.00
CA ARG A 133 -4.16 -2.53 11.26
C ARG A 133 -5.47 -3.26 11.51
N SER A 134 -6.57 -2.75 10.97
CA SER A 134 -7.88 -3.38 11.09
C SER A 134 -8.06 -4.44 10.00
N LEU A 135 -7.55 -4.22 8.78
CA LEU A 135 -7.52 -5.18 7.67
C LEU A 135 -6.90 -6.53 8.04
N LEU A 136 -5.79 -6.53 8.78
CA LEU A 136 -5.15 -7.77 9.25
C LEU A 136 -5.98 -8.50 10.31
N ALA A 137 -6.82 -7.79 11.07
CA ALA A 137 -7.80 -8.41 11.97
C ALA A 137 -9.05 -8.94 11.22
N TYR A 138 -9.31 -8.45 9.99
CA TYR A 138 -10.47 -8.82 9.17
C TYR A 138 -10.28 -10.07 8.32
N ILE A 139 -9.04 -10.51 8.08
CA ILE A 139 -8.77 -11.74 7.34
C ILE A 139 -8.66 -12.89 8.34
N LYS A 140 -9.76 -13.20 9.02
CA LYS A 140 -9.97 -14.57 9.53
C LYS A 140 -10.56 -15.37 8.38
N ILE A 141 -9.73 -16.18 7.73
CA ILE A 141 -10.21 -17.20 6.78
C ILE A 141 -11.18 -18.12 7.49
#